data_AF-I8U8A1-F1
#
_entry.id   AF-I8U8A1-F1
#
_cell.length_a   1.000
_cell.length_b   1.000
_cell.length_c   1.000
_cell.angle_alpha   90.00
_cell.angle_beta   90.00
_cell.angle_gamma   90.00
#
_symmetry.space_group_name_H-M   'P 1'
#
loop_
_entity.id
_entity.type
_entity.pdbx_description
1 polymer ?
#
loop_
_entity_poly.entity_id
_entity_poly.type
_entity_poly.pdbx_seq_one_letter_code
_entity_poly.pdbx_strand_id
1 'polypeptide(L)'
;MTIPETQSVSQSNGEAQNAPANANTTPKTKLLGREFYKSIGSPKYIVAPMVDRSEFAWRMLTRSFMPPDDPKPMLAYSPMYHARLFREQLQMRLQHFHPTRAAIKGDDTPYLDGNPAIDRPLFVQFCANNPDDFLEAARHVAPYCDAVDLNLGCPQGIARRGHYGAFLQEDWDLIYKLINKLHTELDVPVTAKFRIQETKEKTLEYAKMILSAGASIITLHGRTREQKGHNTGVADWSYIRYLRDNLPPETVIFANGNILNYDDLERCFEETGADGVMSAEGNLSDPSVFSKPPPVGSEGREYWRGRDGKGGYRIDAVFRRYLDIIYKYVLEQPVPERKPLYLPSDPEEPEQFIEPTAEEAEEEGPPKKKQKRDKTKRPLSPSLGVMQGHLFQLLRPMVAKHTDVRDALARSRPGDMAAFEHALALTERAIKEGLKEYEQFPERFETSPNQELTGSKATIAEYGRPWWVCQPHIRPLPEEALENGALTEKGKKPNTKQDKTKSEVPADKADTPAAVASASETPSNTATTPDALVSG
;
A
#
# COMPACT_ATOMS: atom_id res chain seq x y z
N MET A 1 -68.83 20.75 42.91
CA MET A 1 -68.07 19.48 42.95
C MET A 1 -67.80 19.05 41.52
N THR A 2 -66.50 18.89 41.27
CA THR A 2 -65.79 18.27 40.13
C THR A 2 -66.46 17.07 39.45
N ILE A 3 -66.28 16.98 38.12
CA ILE A 3 -65.80 15.77 37.44
C ILE A 3 -64.85 16.23 36.29
N PRO A 4 -63.60 15.73 36.17
CA PRO A 4 -62.61 16.23 35.22
C PRO A 4 -62.52 15.40 33.93
N GLU A 5 -62.23 16.07 32.81
CA GLU A 5 -61.98 15.45 31.50
C GLU A 5 -60.57 15.75 30.99
N THR A 6 -59.88 14.66 30.65
CA THR A 6 -58.94 14.44 29.52
C THR A 6 -57.76 15.39 29.29
N GLN A 7 -56.54 14.84 29.47
CA GLN A 7 -55.31 15.37 28.89
C GLN A 7 -55.10 14.78 27.49
N SER A 8 -54.80 15.66 26.52
CA SER A 8 -54.20 15.32 25.23
C SER A 8 -52.83 15.97 25.08
N VAL A 9 -51.94 15.20 24.46
CA VAL A 9 -50.50 15.39 24.25
C VAL A 9 -50.19 16.56 23.30
N SER A 10 -49.11 17.31 23.60
CA SER A 10 -48.37 18.08 22.59
C SER A 10 -46.86 17.97 22.80
N GLN A 11 -46.16 17.70 21.69
CA GLN A 11 -44.73 17.47 21.53
C GLN A 11 -43.86 18.70 21.89
N SER A 12 -42.63 18.45 22.37
CA SER A 12 -41.55 19.45 22.40
C SER A 12 -40.27 18.87 21.78
N ASN A 13 -39.71 19.64 20.84
CA ASN A 13 -38.47 19.41 20.11
C ASN A 13 -37.27 19.20 21.04
N GLY A 14 -36.46 18.17 20.76
CA GLY A 14 -35.19 17.92 21.46
C GLY A 14 -34.04 18.69 20.83
N GLU A 15 -33.46 19.61 21.60
CA GLU A 15 -32.25 20.38 21.28
C GLU A 15 -30.98 19.51 21.28
N ALA A 16 -30.02 19.95 20.48
CA ALA A 16 -28.67 19.39 20.38
C ALA A 16 -27.93 19.45 21.74
N GLN A 17 -27.42 18.31 22.19
CA GLN A 17 -26.65 18.22 23.44
C GLN A 17 -25.18 18.58 23.18
N ASN A 18 -24.75 19.67 23.81
CA ASN A 18 -23.37 20.16 23.86
C ASN A 18 -22.46 19.20 24.64
N ALA A 19 -21.26 18.98 24.10
CA ALA A 19 -20.13 18.33 24.78
C ALA A 19 -19.62 19.16 25.97
N PRO A 20 -18.97 18.56 26.99
CA PRO A 20 -18.60 19.27 28.21
C PRO A 20 -17.43 20.23 27.94
N ALA A 21 -17.61 21.49 28.33
CA ALA A 21 -16.57 22.50 28.32
C ALA A 21 -15.58 22.27 29.48
N ASN A 22 -14.33 21.96 29.17
CA ASN A 22 -13.24 21.97 30.16
C ASN A 22 -12.59 23.35 30.22
N ALA A 23 -12.42 23.84 31.44
CA ALA A 23 -11.85 25.14 31.78
C ALA A 23 -10.32 25.19 31.63
N ASN A 24 -9.82 26.36 31.22
CA ASN A 24 -8.42 26.83 31.28
C ASN A 24 -7.34 25.90 30.69
N THR A 25 -7.29 25.81 29.36
CA THR A 25 -6.07 25.45 28.64
C THR A 25 -5.58 26.67 27.88
N THR A 26 -4.37 27.14 28.18
CA THR A 26 -3.61 28.03 27.29
C THR A 26 -3.69 27.44 25.87
N PRO A 27 -3.96 28.23 24.81
CA PRO A 27 -4.05 27.69 23.46
C PRO A 27 -2.75 26.95 23.15
N LYS A 28 -2.80 25.64 22.95
CA LYS A 28 -1.62 24.88 22.51
C LYS A 28 -1.28 25.39 21.12
N THR A 29 -0.13 26.01 20.96
CA THR A 29 0.36 26.46 19.66
C THR A 29 0.45 25.24 18.73
N LYS A 30 -0.27 25.30 17.60
CA LYS A 30 -0.18 24.29 16.53
C LYS A 30 1.23 24.30 15.96
N LEU A 31 1.99 23.23 16.21
CA LEU A 31 3.32 23.06 15.63
C LEU A 31 3.19 22.83 14.11
N LEU A 32 4.12 23.37 13.33
CA LEU A 32 4.11 23.28 11.88
C LEU A 32 5.50 22.88 11.37
N GLY A 33 5.57 22.48 10.09
CA GLY A 33 6.85 22.26 9.41
C GLY A 33 7.79 21.31 10.15
N ARG A 34 9.06 21.71 10.25
CA ARG A 34 10.11 20.95 10.93
C ARG A 34 9.81 20.70 12.41
N GLU A 35 9.22 21.67 13.11
CA GLU A 35 8.93 21.54 14.55
C GLU A 35 7.87 20.47 14.78
N PHE A 36 6.82 20.46 13.96
CA PHE A 36 5.84 19.38 13.96
C PHE A 36 6.49 18.02 13.69
N TYR A 37 7.30 17.91 12.64
CA TYR A 37 8.01 16.67 12.30
C TYR A 37 8.88 16.16 13.45
N LYS A 38 9.62 17.06 14.12
CA LYS A 38 10.40 16.72 15.32
C LYS A 38 9.51 16.25 16.47
N SER A 39 8.36 16.88 16.69
CA SER A 39 7.43 16.53 17.78
C SER A 39 6.85 15.11 17.66
N ILE A 40 6.71 14.60 16.43
CA ILE A 40 6.24 13.23 16.17
C ILE A 40 7.38 12.19 16.12
N GLY A 41 8.61 12.57 16.48
CA GLY A 41 9.76 11.67 16.55
C GLY A 41 10.64 11.65 15.29
N SER A 42 10.42 12.55 14.33
CA SER A 42 11.15 12.59 13.05
C SER A 42 11.16 11.23 12.30
N PRO A 43 9.98 10.63 12.06
CA PRO A 43 9.89 9.29 11.47
C PRO A 43 10.49 9.25 10.07
N LYS A 44 11.47 8.36 9.86
CA LYS A 44 12.17 8.19 8.59
C LYS A 44 11.49 7.22 7.63
N TYR A 45 10.70 6.28 8.15
CA TYR A 45 10.06 5.24 7.35
C TYR A 45 8.55 5.46 7.33
N ILE A 46 7.94 5.47 6.15
CA ILE A 46 6.53 5.82 6.00
C ILE A 46 5.76 4.74 5.23
N VAL A 47 4.73 4.16 5.85
CA VAL A 47 3.75 3.34 5.14
C VAL A 47 2.82 4.26 4.36
N ALA A 48 2.77 4.07 3.04
CA ALA A 48 1.97 4.89 2.14
C ALA A 48 0.45 4.71 2.36
N PRO A 49 -0.36 5.72 2.02
CA PRO A 49 -1.81 5.57 1.95
C PRO A 49 -2.17 4.67 0.76
N MET A 50 -2.86 3.58 1.05
CA MET A 50 -3.29 2.60 0.06
C MET A 50 -4.75 2.23 0.33
N VAL A 51 -5.63 2.52 -0.64
CA VAL A 51 -7.07 2.22 -0.55
C VAL A 51 -7.25 0.72 -0.31
N ASP A 52 -8.00 0.36 0.74
CA ASP A 52 -8.26 -1.03 1.16
C ASP A 52 -6.99 -1.87 1.41
N ARG A 53 -5.90 -1.18 1.78
CA ARG A 53 -4.56 -1.77 1.81
C ARG A 53 -3.61 -1.24 2.91
N SER A 54 -4.08 -0.28 3.71
CA SER A 54 -3.27 0.40 4.74
C SER A 54 -4.08 0.65 6.01
N GLU A 55 -5.10 -0.17 6.24
CA GLU A 55 -5.90 -0.18 7.46
C GLU A 55 -5.10 -0.68 8.66
N PHE A 56 -5.67 -0.52 9.86
CA PHE A 56 -4.99 -0.77 11.14
C PHE A 56 -4.16 -2.06 11.17
N ALA A 57 -4.74 -3.21 10.84
CA ALA A 57 -4.05 -4.49 10.94
C ALA A 57 -2.79 -4.56 10.06
N TRP A 58 -2.81 -4.00 8.85
CA TRP A 58 -1.64 -3.94 7.99
C TRP A 58 -0.57 -2.97 8.49
N ARG A 59 -0.99 -1.82 9.04
CA ARG A 59 -0.06 -0.87 9.70
C ARG A 59 0.62 -1.56 10.89
N MET A 60 -0.13 -2.28 11.71
CA MET A 60 0.40 -3.05 12.83
C MET A 60 1.33 -4.17 12.37
N LEU A 61 1.02 -4.85 11.26
CA LEU A 61 1.89 -5.86 10.68
C LEU A 61 3.25 -5.27 10.32
N THR A 62 3.26 -4.12 9.64
CA THR A 62 4.52 -3.43 9.31
C THR A 62 5.26 -2.99 10.58
N ARG A 63 4.55 -2.40 11.56
CA ARG A 63 5.14 -1.98 12.86
C ARG A 63 5.79 -3.14 13.61
N SER A 64 5.26 -4.36 13.48
CA SER A 64 5.78 -5.53 14.17
C SER A 64 7.21 -5.95 13.77
N PHE A 65 7.69 -5.47 12.62
CA PHE A 65 9.08 -5.68 12.17
C PHE A 65 10.03 -4.59 12.66
N MET A 66 9.51 -3.52 13.26
CA MET A 66 10.35 -2.44 13.76
C MET A 66 10.98 -2.84 15.10
N PRO A 67 12.24 -2.43 15.38
CA PRO A 67 12.88 -2.72 16.65
C PRO A 67 12.07 -2.13 17.83
N PRO A 68 11.84 -2.89 18.91
CA PRO A 68 11.07 -2.41 20.07
C PRO A 68 11.69 -1.19 20.75
N ASP A 69 13.01 -1.07 20.68
CA ASP A 69 13.79 -0.01 21.34
C ASP A 69 13.96 1.25 20.47
N ASP A 70 13.38 1.28 19.26
CA ASP A 70 13.41 2.47 18.41
C ASP A 70 12.21 3.38 18.78
N PRO A 71 12.46 4.59 19.32
CA PRO A 71 11.44 5.39 19.99
C PRO A 71 10.39 6.02 19.08
N LYS A 72 10.44 5.85 17.74
CA LYS A 72 9.35 6.08 16.74
C LYS A 72 9.91 6.01 15.31
N PRO A 73 10.25 4.82 14.78
CA PRO A 73 10.91 4.76 13.48
C PRO A 73 9.96 4.98 12.31
N MET A 74 8.66 4.82 12.53
CA MET A 74 7.70 4.68 11.45
C MET A 74 6.43 5.53 11.63
N LEU A 75 6.13 6.30 10.59
CA LEU A 75 4.83 6.93 10.35
C LEU A 75 4.00 6.02 9.44
N ALA A 76 2.70 6.01 9.64
CA ALA A 76 1.81 5.34 8.72
C ALA A 76 0.69 6.27 8.28
N TYR A 77 0.16 6.01 7.10
CA TYR A 77 -1.03 6.67 6.59
C TYR A 77 -2.23 5.73 6.67
N SER A 78 -3.42 6.29 6.87
CA SER A 78 -4.68 5.57 6.66
C SER A 78 -4.89 5.27 5.17
N PRO A 79 -5.87 4.39 4.82
CA PRO A 79 -6.44 4.40 3.49
C PRO A 79 -6.98 5.80 3.14
N MET A 80 -7.05 6.11 1.85
CA MET A 80 -7.62 7.36 1.37
C MET A 80 -9.16 7.31 1.51
N TYR A 81 -9.74 8.24 2.27
CA TYR A 81 -11.18 8.37 2.45
C TYR A 81 -11.77 9.49 1.58
N HIS A 82 -12.99 9.33 1.09
CA HIS A 82 -13.66 10.40 0.36
C HIS A 82 -14.34 11.35 1.35
N ALA A 83 -13.89 12.61 1.42
CA ALA A 83 -14.33 13.58 2.43
C ALA A 83 -15.85 13.73 2.53
N ARG A 84 -16.54 14.03 1.41
CA ARG A 84 -18.01 14.14 1.40
C ARG A 84 -18.73 12.90 1.94
N LEU A 85 -18.34 11.70 1.49
CA LEU A 85 -18.96 10.45 1.97
C LEU A 85 -18.64 10.21 3.46
N PHE A 86 -17.42 10.53 3.88
CA PHE A 86 -16.99 10.39 5.27
C PHE A 86 -17.73 11.36 6.20
N ARG A 87 -18.03 12.58 5.74
CA ARG A 87 -18.87 13.56 6.45
C ARG A 87 -20.32 13.09 6.55
N GLU A 88 -20.94 12.77 5.42
CA GLU A 88 -22.39 12.52 5.33
C GLU A 88 -22.80 11.17 5.93
N GLN A 89 -21.97 10.13 5.80
CA GLN A 89 -22.40 8.76 6.03
C GLN A 89 -21.70 8.15 7.25
N LEU A 90 -22.41 8.08 8.37
CA LEU A 90 -21.92 7.40 9.57
C LEU A 90 -21.45 5.97 9.27
N GLN A 91 -22.22 5.24 8.45
CA GLN A 91 -21.88 3.87 8.08
C GLN A 91 -20.55 3.76 7.32
N MET A 92 -20.16 4.77 6.53
CA MET A 92 -18.85 4.81 5.87
C MET A 92 -17.73 4.98 6.89
N ARG A 93 -17.92 5.84 7.89
CA ARG A 93 -16.94 6.01 8.98
C ARG A 93 -16.75 4.70 9.75
N LEU A 94 -17.87 4.09 10.17
CA LEU A 94 -17.88 2.81 10.89
C LEU A 94 -17.41 1.61 10.05
N GLN A 95 -17.22 1.75 8.75
CA GLN A 95 -16.64 0.68 7.93
C GLN A 95 -15.14 0.85 7.71
N HIS A 96 -14.58 2.01 8.06
CA HIS A 96 -13.26 2.41 7.59
C HIS A 96 -12.33 2.97 8.67
N PHE A 97 -12.87 3.49 9.77
CA PHE A 97 -12.08 4.14 10.81
C PHE A 97 -12.68 3.88 12.21
N HIS A 98 -11.93 3.19 13.07
CA HIS A 98 -12.34 2.75 14.40
C HIS A 98 -11.45 3.33 15.52
N PRO A 99 -11.60 4.63 15.81
CA PRO A 99 -10.75 5.30 16.81
C PRO A 99 -11.12 4.93 18.25
N THR A 100 -12.41 4.71 18.51
CA THR A 100 -12.93 4.40 19.84
C THR A 100 -13.85 3.19 19.81
N ARG A 101 -14.18 2.65 20.99
CA ARG A 101 -15.15 1.56 21.13
C ARG A 101 -16.61 2.05 21.10
N ALA A 102 -16.88 3.31 20.78
CA ALA A 102 -18.23 3.88 20.90
C ALA A 102 -19.24 3.10 20.04
N ALA A 103 -18.84 2.64 18.86
CA ALA A 103 -19.69 1.87 17.96
C ALA A 103 -19.94 0.42 18.38
N ILE A 104 -19.11 -0.15 19.27
CA ILE A 104 -19.12 -1.57 19.64
C ILE A 104 -19.53 -1.77 21.10
N LYS A 105 -18.98 -0.98 22.02
CA LYS A 105 -19.20 -1.05 23.47
C LYS A 105 -19.91 0.18 24.05
N GLY A 106 -20.12 1.24 23.25
CA GLY A 106 -20.81 2.45 23.71
C GLY A 106 -19.96 3.40 24.56
N ASP A 107 -18.64 3.20 24.60
CA ASP A 107 -17.70 4.03 25.35
C ASP A 107 -16.59 4.61 24.45
N ASP A 108 -15.97 5.71 24.88
CA ASP A 108 -14.93 6.41 24.12
C ASP A 108 -13.52 5.87 24.35
N THR A 109 -13.36 4.63 24.84
CA THR A 109 -12.01 4.08 25.03
C THR A 109 -11.28 3.93 23.69
N PRO A 110 -9.99 4.32 23.60
CA PRO A 110 -9.21 4.16 22.38
C PRO A 110 -9.19 2.71 21.91
N TYR A 111 -9.40 2.50 20.60
CA TYR A 111 -9.54 1.17 20.02
C TYR A 111 -8.44 0.82 19.01
N LEU A 112 -8.68 0.98 17.71
CA LEU A 112 -7.76 0.56 16.64
C LEU A 112 -7.09 1.78 16.01
N ASP A 113 -7.76 2.42 15.05
CA ASP A 113 -7.18 3.45 14.22
C ASP A 113 -6.81 4.68 15.05
N GLY A 114 -5.53 5.06 15.04
CA GLY A 114 -5.07 6.24 15.76
C GLY A 114 -4.95 6.05 17.28
N ASN A 115 -5.02 4.81 17.76
CA ASN A 115 -4.82 4.50 19.16
C ASN A 115 -3.44 5.02 19.63
N PRO A 116 -3.38 5.91 20.66
CA PRO A 116 -2.13 6.53 21.09
C PRO A 116 -1.02 5.58 21.53
N ALA A 117 -1.37 4.36 21.97
CA ALA A 117 -0.41 3.38 22.45
C ALA A 117 0.23 2.54 21.34
N ILE A 118 -0.45 2.34 20.21
CA ILE A 118 -0.08 1.29 19.24
C ILE A 118 -0.11 1.72 17.77
N ASP A 119 -0.88 2.75 17.41
CA ASP A 119 -1.09 3.15 16.01
C ASP A 119 -0.80 4.64 15.78
N ARG A 120 0.16 5.20 16.53
CA ARG A 120 0.69 6.56 16.31
C ARG A 120 2.22 6.54 16.16
N PRO A 121 2.82 7.40 15.32
CA PRO A 121 2.17 8.48 14.58
C PRO A 121 1.36 7.98 13.36
N LEU A 122 0.21 8.62 13.10
CA LEU A 122 -0.72 8.31 12.02
C LEU A 122 -1.19 9.58 11.31
N PHE A 123 -1.08 9.61 9.99
CA PHE A 123 -1.71 10.63 9.15
C PHE A 123 -2.96 10.07 8.49
N VAL A 124 -4.08 10.79 8.59
CA VAL A 124 -5.34 10.35 7.98
C VAL A 124 -5.54 11.07 6.65
N GLN A 125 -5.59 10.32 5.56
CA GLN A 125 -5.64 10.89 4.22
C GLN A 125 -7.07 10.94 3.67
N PHE A 126 -7.42 12.08 3.06
CA PHE A 126 -8.66 12.25 2.31
C PHE A 126 -8.41 12.58 0.85
N CYS A 127 -9.38 12.23 0.01
CA CYS A 127 -9.65 12.96 -1.23
C CYS A 127 -10.85 13.90 -1.03
N ALA A 128 -10.73 15.10 -1.57
CA ALA A 128 -11.75 16.15 -1.47
C ALA A 128 -11.68 17.09 -2.67
N ASN A 129 -12.77 17.79 -2.94
CA ASN A 129 -12.87 18.86 -3.93
C ASN A 129 -13.81 19.99 -3.49
N ASN A 130 -14.23 19.97 -2.23
CA ASN A 130 -15.01 21.02 -1.58
C ASN A 130 -14.38 21.28 -0.19
N PRO A 131 -13.97 22.53 0.12
CA PRO A 131 -13.32 22.86 1.40
C PRO A 131 -14.17 22.60 2.64
N ASP A 132 -15.49 22.83 2.60
CA ASP A 132 -16.37 22.62 3.74
C ASP A 132 -16.55 21.11 4.02
N ASP A 133 -16.77 20.31 2.98
CA ASP A 133 -16.82 18.85 3.11
C ASP A 133 -15.53 18.28 3.69
N PHE A 134 -14.39 18.83 3.26
CA PHE A 134 -13.09 18.40 3.73
C PHE A 134 -12.89 18.72 5.20
N LEU A 135 -13.20 19.94 5.62
CA LEU A 135 -13.05 20.36 7.01
C LEU A 135 -13.93 19.54 7.95
N GLU A 136 -15.20 19.35 7.60
CA GLU A 136 -16.14 18.58 8.43
C GLU A 136 -15.73 17.10 8.53
N ALA A 137 -15.27 16.50 7.44
CA ALA A 137 -14.71 15.14 7.48
C ALA A 137 -13.46 15.06 8.36
N ALA A 138 -12.58 16.06 8.27
CA ALA A 138 -11.33 16.11 9.04
C ALA A 138 -11.58 16.29 10.55
N ARG A 139 -12.60 17.04 10.96
CA ARG A 139 -13.00 17.20 12.37
C ARG A 139 -13.32 15.87 13.06
N HIS A 140 -13.83 14.88 12.33
CA HIS A 140 -14.09 13.55 12.87
C HIS A 140 -12.82 12.74 13.21
N VAL A 141 -11.68 13.03 12.58
CA VAL A 141 -10.44 12.25 12.74
C VAL A 141 -9.34 13.00 13.47
N ALA A 142 -9.39 14.33 13.51
CA ALA A 142 -8.37 15.19 14.11
C ALA A 142 -7.97 14.81 15.56
N PRO A 143 -8.89 14.39 16.45
CA PRO A 143 -8.51 13.95 17.80
C PRO A 143 -7.67 12.66 17.83
N TYR A 144 -7.72 11.87 16.75
CA TYR A 144 -7.20 10.52 16.67
C TYR A 144 -6.03 10.39 15.68
N CYS A 145 -5.51 11.50 15.15
CA CYS A 145 -4.36 11.48 14.25
C CYS A 145 -3.34 12.57 14.59
N ASP A 146 -2.17 12.49 13.96
CA ASP A 146 -1.09 13.46 14.10
C ASP A 146 -1.16 14.55 13.02
N ALA A 147 -1.72 14.23 11.85
CA ALA A 147 -2.05 15.18 10.80
C ALA A 147 -3.20 14.67 9.92
N VAL A 148 -3.82 15.60 9.19
CA VAL A 148 -4.75 15.31 8.10
C VAL A 148 -4.06 15.57 6.78
N ASP A 149 -4.11 14.59 5.86
CA ASP A 149 -3.42 14.67 4.57
C ASP A 149 -4.41 14.84 3.41
N LEU A 150 -4.08 15.72 2.47
CA LEU A 150 -4.80 15.85 1.20
C LEU A 150 -4.12 15.02 0.10
N ASN A 151 -4.88 14.07 -0.46
CA ASN A 151 -4.45 13.34 -1.65
C ASN A 151 -4.57 14.21 -2.91
N LEU A 152 -3.42 14.49 -3.53
CA LEU A 152 -3.28 15.15 -4.83
C LEU A 152 -2.59 14.24 -5.86
N GLY A 153 -2.54 12.93 -5.59
CA GLY A 153 -1.70 11.98 -6.32
C GLY A 153 -2.43 10.80 -6.96
N CYS A 154 -3.68 10.51 -6.58
CA CYS A 154 -4.42 9.36 -7.10
C CYS A 154 -4.76 9.55 -8.58
N PRO A 155 -4.25 8.71 -9.51
CA PRO A 155 -4.49 8.88 -10.93
C PRO A 155 -5.64 8.00 -11.45
N GLN A 156 -6.38 7.34 -10.56
CA GLN A 156 -7.38 6.34 -10.93
C GLN A 156 -8.60 6.95 -11.63
N GLY A 157 -9.29 6.16 -12.44
CA GLY A 157 -10.48 6.63 -13.18
C GLY A 157 -11.61 7.15 -12.28
N ILE A 158 -11.73 6.61 -11.06
CA ILE A 158 -12.70 7.11 -10.07
C ILE A 158 -12.35 8.52 -9.57
N ALA A 159 -11.06 8.83 -9.41
CA ALA A 159 -10.58 10.16 -9.06
C ALA A 159 -10.84 11.17 -10.18
N ARG A 160 -10.69 10.74 -11.44
CA ARG A 160 -11.07 11.56 -12.60
C ARG A 160 -12.55 11.91 -12.59
N ARG A 161 -13.42 10.91 -12.39
CA ARG A 161 -14.88 11.11 -12.38
C ARG A 161 -15.34 11.96 -11.20
N GLY A 162 -14.72 11.79 -10.04
CA GLY A 162 -15.02 12.57 -8.84
C GLY A 162 -14.31 13.91 -8.75
N HIS A 163 -13.45 14.25 -9.73
CA HIS A 163 -12.62 15.46 -9.75
C HIS A 163 -11.86 15.68 -8.44
N TYR A 164 -11.01 14.72 -8.07
CA TYR A 164 -10.11 14.79 -6.92
C TYR A 164 -8.77 14.11 -7.24
N GLY A 165 -7.81 14.10 -6.29
CA GLY A 165 -6.52 13.44 -6.48
C GLY A 165 -5.68 14.15 -7.54
N ALA A 166 -5.04 13.40 -8.43
CA ALA A 166 -4.18 13.97 -9.48
C ALA A 166 -4.95 14.79 -10.55
N PHE A 167 -6.28 14.84 -10.49
CA PHE A 167 -7.12 15.63 -11.40
C PHE A 167 -7.48 17.01 -10.83
N LEU A 168 -6.91 17.37 -9.68
CA LEU A 168 -6.91 18.74 -9.15
C LEU A 168 -5.64 19.52 -9.53
N GLN A 169 -4.61 18.87 -10.06
CA GLN A 169 -3.30 19.49 -10.26
C GLN A 169 -3.32 20.71 -11.20
N GLU A 170 -4.38 20.85 -12.01
CA GLU A 170 -4.61 22.02 -12.86
C GLU A 170 -5.40 23.16 -12.17
N ASP A 171 -6.03 22.91 -11.01
CA ASP A 171 -6.84 23.87 -10.24
C ASP A 171 -6.16 24.25 -8.92
N TRP A 172 -5.16 25.13 -9.03
CA TRP A 172 -4.33 25.53 -7.89
C TRP A 172 -5.09 26.35 -6.86
N ASP A 173 -6.08 27.14 -7.28
CA ASP A 173 -6.94 27.94 -6.39
C ASP A 173 -7.78 27.03 -5.50
N LEU A 174 -8.38 25.98 -6.06
CA LEU A 174 -9.11 24.99 -5.27
C LEU A 174 -8.20 24.25 -4.29
N ILE A 175 -7.00 23.82 -4.71
CA ILE A 175 -6.04 23.17 -3.82
C ILE A 175 -5.65 24.08 -2.66
N TYR A 176 -5.35 25.36 -2.96
CA TYR A 176 -5.04 26.35 -1.94
C TYR A 176 -6.19 26.46 -0.93
N LYS A 177 -7.43 26.61 -1.40
CA LYS A 177 -8.62 26.71 -0.53
C LYS A 177 -8.83 25.47 0.33
N LEU A 178 -8.62 24.28 -0.23
CA LEU A 178 -8.73 23.01 0.50
C LEU A 178 -7.71 22.94 1.65
N ILE A 179 -6.44 23.20 1.37
CA ILE A 179 -5.37 23.11 2.37
C ILE A 179 -5.49 24.24 3.40
N ASN A 180 -5.70 25.48 2.93
CA ASN A 180 -5.70 26.66 3.78
C ASN A 180 -6.85 26.65 4.79
N LYS A 181 -8.04 26.21 4.39
CA LYS A 181 -9.18 26.11 5.30
C LYS A 181 -8.91 25.13 6.45
N LEU A 182 -8.35 23.95 6.17
CA LEU A 182 -7.99 23.02 7.24
C LEU A 182 -6.80 23.53 8.07
N HIS A 183 -5.84 24.18 7.43
CA HIS A 183 -4.69 24.74 8.13
C HIS A 183 -5.12 25.76 9.20
N THR A 184 -6.08 26.62 8.87
CA THR A 184 -6.57 27.68 9.77
C THR A 184 -7.60 27.20 10.79
N GLU A 185 -8.39 26.18 10.47
CA GLU A 185 -9.52 25.75 11.32
C GLU A 185 -9.32 24.43 12.09
N LEU A 186 -8.27 23.64 11.82
CA LEU A 186 -7.94 22.43 12.58
C LEU A 186 -6.81 22.67 13.58
N ASP A 187 -6.88 21.99 14.73
CA ASP A 187 -5.81 21.98 15.72
C ASP A 187 -4.60 21.10 15.31
N VAL A 188 -4.83 20.14 14.41
CA VAL A 188 -3.78 19.27 13.87
C VAL A 188 -3.21 19.81 12.54
N PRO A 189 -1.92 19.60 12.26
CA PRO A 189 -1.31 19.98 10.99
C PRO A 189 -1.96 19.34 9.77
N VAL A 190 -1.81 20.02 8.63
CA VAL A 190 -2.24 19.53 7.31
C VAL A 190 -1.02 19.16 6.50
N THR A 191 -1.06 18.04 5.79
CA THR A 191 0.00 17.61 4.87
C THR A 191 -0.59 17.34 3.49
N ALA A 192 0.26 17.22 2.47
CA ALA A 192 -0.20 16.90 1.12
C ALA A 192 0.73 15.91 0.42
N LYS A 193 0.14 14.92 -0.26
CA LYS A 193 0.84 13.97 -1.12
C LYS A 193 0.49 14.19 -2.59
N PHE A 194 1.49 14.45 -3.43
CA PHE A 194 1.29 14.76 -4.85
C PHE A 194 2.30 14.04 -5.76
N ARG A 195 2.19 14.29 -7.07
CA ARG A 195 3.00 13.71 -8.15
C ARG A 195 3.80 14.80 -8.87
N ILE A 196 4.90 14.42 -9.52
CA ILE A 196 5.69 15.35 -10.35
C ILE A 196 4.84 15.93 -11.50
N GLN A 197 5.15 17.17 -11.87
CA GLN A 197 4.56 17.88 -13.00
C GLN A 197 5.44 17.69 -14.26
N GLU A 198 5.11 18.34 -15.38
CA GLU A 198 5.84 18.14 -16.64
C GLU A 198 7.31 18.57 -16.56
N THR A 199 7.66 19.51 -15.67
CA THR A 199 9.04 19.96 -15.43
C THR A 199 9.35 20.07 -13.94
N LYS A 200 10.65 20.10 -13.62
CA LYS A 200 11.15 20.29 -12.25
C LYS A 200 10.74 21.65 -11.70
N GLU A 201 10.81 22.69 -12.53
CA GLU A 201 10.43 24.07 -12.20
C GLU A 201 8.95 24.16 -11.85
N LYS A 202 8.07 23.58 -12.67
CA LYS A 202 6.63 23.58 -12.40
C LYS A 202 6.29 22.73 -11.18
N THR A 203 7.02 21.65 -10.95
CA THR A 203 6.89 20.85 -9.71
C THR A 203 7.27 21.68 -8.48
N LEU A 204 8.31 22.50 -8.57
CA LEU A 204 8.73 23.41 -7.51
C LEU A 204 7.71 24.53 -7.25
N GLU A 205 7.16 25.16 -8.29
CA GLU A 205 6.09 26.15 -8.17
C GLU A 205 4.86 25.57 -7.49
N TYR A 206 4.47 24.36 -7.90
CA TYR A 206 3.35 23.64 -7.31
C TYR A 206 3.59 23.30 -5.83
N ALA A 207 4.79 22.84 -5.49
CA ALA A 207 5.19 22.58 -4.10
C ALA A 207 5.16 23.87 -3.24
N LYS A 208 5.64 25.00 -3.78
CA LYS A 208 5.61 26.30 -3.10
C LYS A 208 4.17 26.77 -2.85
N MET A 209 3.25 26.55 -3.80
CA MET A 209 1.82 26.85 -3.63
C MET A 209 1.19 25.99 -2.52
N ILE A 210 1.48 24.69 -2.49
CA ILE A 210 1.00 23.78 -1.45
C ILE A 210 1.50 24.21 -0.05
N LEU A 211 2.78 24.58 0.05
CA LEU A 211 3.38 25.07 1.30
C LEU A 211 2.78 26.42 1.73
N SER A 212 2.58 27.36 0.79
CA SER A 212 1.99 28.68 1.10
C SER A 212 0.52 28.59 1.51
N ALA A 213 -0.19 27.52 1.09
CA ALA A 213 -1.53 27.23 1.57
C ALA A 213 -1.55 26.76 3.04
N GLY A 214 -0.42 26.29 3.59
CA GLY A 214 -0.28 25.90 5.00
C GLY A 214 0.04 24.42 5.23
N ALA A 215 0.39 23.67 4.18
CA ALA A 215 0.87 22.29 4.35
C ALA A 215 2.18 22.27 5.16
N SER A 216 2.22 21.46 6.22
CA SER A 216 3.39 21.33 7.11
C SER A 216 4.43 20.34 6.58
N ILE A 217 3.99 19.31 5.86
CA ILE A 217 4.87 18.31 5.24
C ILE A 217 4.34 18.04 3.84
N ILE A 218 5.27 17.90 2.89
CA ILE A 218 4.95 17.51 1.52
C ILE A 218 5.53 16.13 1.21
N THR A 219 4.73 15.29 0.55
CA THR A 219 5.17 13.99 0.03
C THR A 219 5.13 13.99 -1.49
N LEU A 220 6.27 13.75 -2.14
CA LEU A 220 6.36 13.72 -3.60
C LEU A 220 6.54 12.28 -4.10
N HIS A 221 5.59 11.82 -4.92
CA HIS A 221 5.77 10.63 -5.74
C HIS A 221 6.48 11.02 -7.03
N GLY A 222 7.66 10.45 -7.30
CA GLY A 222 8.47 10.70 -8.50
C GLY A 222 7.87 10.24 -9.84
N ARG A 223 6.56 10.03 -9.93
CA ARG A 223 5.87 9.64 -11.17
C ARG A 223 4.81 10.67 -11.54
N THR A 224 4.62 10.93 -12.82
CA THR A 224 3.52 11.75 -13.35
C THR A 224 2.17 11.04 -13.17
N ARG A 225 1.06 11.74 -13.39
CA ARG A 225 -0.29 11.16 -13.34
C ARG A 225 -0.49 10.05 -14.38
N GLU A 226 0.16 10.15 -15.52
CA GLU A 226 0.05 9.26 -16.67
C GLU A 226 0.81 7.95 -16.46
N GLN A 227 1.84 7.97 -15.61
CA GLN A 227 2.62 6.81 -15.18
C GLN A 227 1.84 5.92 -14.19
N LYS A 228 0.97 5.08 -14.76
CA LYS A 228 0.14 4.10 -14.02
C LYS A 228 -0.15 2.84 -14.86
N GLY A 229 -0.49 1.74 -14.19
CA GLY A 229 -0.80 0.47 -14.86
C GLY A 229 0.41 -0.05 -15.65
N HIS A 230 0.20 -0.42 -16.91
CA HIS A 230 1.30 -0.81 -17.80
C HIS A 230 2.28 0.33 -18.14
N ASN A 231 1.89 1.59 -17.90
CA ASN A 231 2.74 2.76 -18.17
C ASN A 231 3.51 3.23 -16.91
N THR A 232 3.55 2.44 -15.83
CA THR A 232 4.07 2.91 -14.54
C THR A 232 5.51 3.40 -14.63
N GLY A 233 6.40 2.64 -15.27
CA GLY A 233 7.82 2.99 -15.39
C GLY A 233 8.51 3.23 -14.03
N VAL A 234 9.68 3.88 -14.08
CA VAL A 234 10.48 4.21 -12.89
C VAL A 234 10.10 5.59 -12.35
N ALA A 235 10.13 5.75 -11.03
CA ALA A 235 9.98 7.05 -10.37
C ALA A 235 11.30 7.84 -10.46
N ASP A 236 11.21 9.09 -10.87
CA ASP A 236 12.33 10.00 -11.00
C ASP A 236 12.59 10.72 -9.67
N TRP A 237 13.57 10.22 -8.92
CA TRP A 237 14.01 10.82 -7.66
C TRP A 237 14.73 12.16 -7.84
N SER A 238 15.19 12.49 -9.05
CA SER A 238 15.88 13.76 -9.32
C SER A 238 14.94 14.97 -9.20
N TYR A 239 13.63 14.78 -9.30
CA TYR A 239 12.63 15.82 -8.98
C TYR A 239 12.56 16.11 -7.48
N ILE A 240 12.69 15.07 -6.65
CA ILE A 240 12.68 15.20 -5.19
C ILE A 240 13.95 15.93 -4.73
N ARG A 241 15.11 15.54 -5.28
CA ARG A 241 16.38 16.24 -5.10
C ARG A 241 16.27 17.71 -5.48
N TYR A 242 15.70 18.00 -6.64
CA TYR A 242 15.50 19.37 -7.11
C TYR A 242 14.62 20.19 -6.16
N LEU A 243 13.54 19.62 -5.62
CA LEU A 243 12.74 20.29 -4.58
C LEU A 243 13.57 20.55 -3.33
N ARG A 244 14.41 19.59 -2.92
CA ARG A 244 15.25 19.75 -1.74
C ARG A 244 16.29 20.85 -1.88
N ASP A 245 16.87 21.00 -3.05
CA ASP A 245 17.86 22.07 -3.34
C ASP A 245 17.24 23.48 -3.41
N ASN A 246 15.96 23.58 -3.76
CA ASN A 246 15.33 24.87 -4.09
C ASN A 246 14.23 25.32 -3.10
N LEU A 247 13.99 24.55 -2.03
CA LEU A 247 13.08 24.90 -0.93
C LEU A 247 13.89 25.21 0.34
N PRO A 248 13.33 26.00 1.29
CA PRO A 248 13.99 26.24 2.57
C PRO A 248 14.40 24.92 3.25
N PRO A 249 15.59 24.83 3.88
CA PRO A 249 16.08 23.61 4.54
C PRO A 249 15.11 23.04 5.61
N GLU A 250 14.36 23.93 6.26
CA GLU A 250 13.36 23.55 7.26
C GLU A 250 12.10 22.90 6.68
N THR A 251 11.86 23.00 5.36
CA THR A 251 10.74 22.31 4.71
C THR A 251 10.92 20.80 4.83
N VAL A 252 9.91 20.08 5.32
CA VAL A 252 9.96 18.62 5.43
C VAL A 252 9.47 17.96 4.14
N ILE A 253 10.27 17.05 3.57
CA ILE A 253 9.93 16.32 2.34
C ILE A 253 9.98 14.83 2.58
N PHE A 254 8.91 14.11 2.20
CA PHE A 254 8.91 12.66 2.10
C PHE A 254 9.03 12.21 0.63
N ALA A 255 9.96 11.31 0.37
CA ALA A 255 10.17 10.69 -0.94
C ALA A 255 9.26 9.47 -1.12
N ASN A 256 8.72 9.28 -2.32
CA ASN A 256 7.90 8.10 -2.64
C ASN A 256 8.11 7.59 -4.08
N GLY A 257 8.12 6.28 -4.23
CA GLY A 257 8.26 5.55 -5.50
C GLY A 257 9.54 4.74 -5.57
N ASN A 258 9.47 3.50 -6.08
CA ASN A 258 10.62 2.60 -6.27
C ASN A 258 11.39 2.21 -4.99
N ILE A 259 10.68 2.02 -3.88
CA ILE A 259 11.22 1.47 -2.62
C ILE A 259 10.72 0.03 -2.46
N LEU A 260 11.57 -0.94 -2.76
CA LEU A 260 11.25 -2.35 -2.91
C LEU A 260 11.82 -3.23 -1.80
N ASN A 261 12.99 -2.88 -1.26
CA ASN A 261 13.62 -3.54 -0.13
C ASN A 261 14.22 -2.53 0.87
N TYR A 262 14.93 -3.06 1.87
CA TYR A 262 15.63 -2.27 2.88
C TYR A 262 16.78 -1.42 2.30
N ASP A 263 17.55 -1.97 1.35
CA ASP A 263 18.73 -1.29 0.79
C ASP A 263 18.36 -0.07 -0.07
N ASP A 264 17.15 -0.04 -0.63
CA ASP A 264 16.62 1.12 -1.36
C ASP A 264 16.44 2.36 -0.48
N LEU A 265 16.30 2.18 0.83
CA LEU A 265 16.03 3.28 1.76
C LEU A 265 17.22 4.23 1.83
N GLU A 266 18.43 3.70 2.03
CA GLU A 266 19.65 4.50 2.13
C GLU A 266 19.95 5.20 0.81
N ARG A 267 19.86 4.48 -0.30
CA ARG A 267 19.99 5.07 -1.64
C ARG A 267 19.00 6.21 -1.87
N CYS A 268 17.73 6.02 -1.51
CA CYS A 268 16.73 7.07 -1.67
C CYS A 268 17.07 8.31 -0.83
N PHE A 269 17.55 8.13 0.41
CA PHE A 269 18.01 9.24 1.24
C PHE A 269 19.21 9.98 0.61
N GLU A 270 20.20 9.25 0.11
CA GLU A 270 21.39 9.82 -0.52
C GLU A 270 21.05 10.61 -1.78
N GLU A 271 20.25 10.02 -2.68
CA GLU A 271 19.92 10.62 -3.97
C GLU A 271 18.96 11.82 -3.84
N THR A 272 18.03 11.79 -2.88
CA THR A 272 16.98 12.81 -2.75
C THR A 272 17.26 13.85 -1.68
N GLY A 273 18.01 13.50 -0.63
CA GLY A 273 18.11 14.28 0.61
C GLY A 273 16.78 14.45 1.35
N ALA A 274 15.78 13.61 1.09
CA ALA A 274 14.49 13.68 1.76
C ALA A 274 14.59 13.38 3.27
N ASP A 275 13.60 13.83 4.02
CA ASP A 275 13.55 13.64 5.47
C ASP A 275 13.00 12.28 5.88
N GLY A 276 12.21 11.67 4.99
CA GLY A 276 11.64 10.34 5.16
C GLY A 276 11.33 9.68 3.82
N VAL A 277 11.25 8.36 3.81
CA VAL A 277 11.03 7.52 2.64
C VAL A 277 9.75 6.70 2.81
N MET A 278 8.88 6.77 1.81
CA MET A 278 7.56 6.15 1.81
C MET A 278 7.51 4.97 0.83
N SER A 279 7.08 3.80 1.31
CA SER A 279 6.82 2.61 0.48
C SER A 279 5.34 2.23 0.46
N ALA A 280 4.87 1.79 -0.71
CA ALA A 280 3.50 1.34 -0.97
C ALA A 280 3.48 -0.13 -1.41
N GLU A 281 3.66 -0.40 -2.71
CA GLU A 281 3.62 -1.77 -3.24
C GLU A 281 4.75 -2.66 -2.73
N GLY A 282 5.93 -2.08 -2.45
CA GLY A 282 7.03 -2.78 -1.77
C GLY A 282 6.58 -3.29 -0.40
N ASN A 283 6.04 -2.41 0.45
CA ASN A 283 5.45 -2.79 1.74
C ASN A 283 4.31 -3.81 1.63
N LEU A 284 3.46 -3.73 0.60
CA LEU A 284 2.39 -4.72 0.39
C LEU A 284 2.89 -6.12 0.03
N SER A 285 4.04 -6.19 -0.63
CA SER A 285 4.66 -7.46 -1.04
C SER A 285 5.60 -8.00 0.03
N ASP A 286 6.20 -7.11 0.81
CA ASP A 286 7.05 -7.39 1.95
C ASP A 286 6.83 -6.34 3.06
N PRO A 287 6.00 -6.64 4.08
CA PRO A 287 5.76 -5.71 5.19
C PRO A 287 6.98 -5.50 6.08
N SER A 288 8.07 -6.24 5.87
CA SER A 288 9.35 -6.04 6.55
C SER A 288 10.29 -5.07 5.82
N VAL A 289 9.85 -4.43 4.72
CA VAL A 289 10.67 -3.54 3.85
C VAL A 289 11.50 -2.48 4.60
N PHE A 290 11.06 -2.02 5.78
CA PHE A 290 11.77 -1.03 6.59
C PHE A 290 12.70 -1.63 7.67
N SER A 291 12.67 -2.95 7.84
CA SER A 291 13.45 -3.66 8.85
C SER A 291 14.80 -4.07 8.29
N LYS A 292 15.83 -3.92 9.12
CA LYS A 292 17.11 -4.56 8.86
C LYS A 292 16.93 -6.08 8.85
N PRO A 293 17.70 -6.80 8.02
CA PRO A 293 17.79 -8.24 8.16
C PRO A 293 18.39 -8.58 9.54
N PRO A 294 17.98 -9.69 10.17
CA PRO A 294 18.61 -10.16 11.39
C PRO A 294 20.10 -10.46 11.15
N PRO A 295 20.96 -10.32 12.17
CA PRO A 295 22.36 -10.73 12.07
C PRO A 295 22.49 -12.19 11.61
N VAL A 296 23.56 -12.48 10.87
CA VAL A 296 23.84 -13.84 10.41
C VAL A 296 23.96 -14.78 11.61
N GLY A 297 23.22 -15.89 11.58
CA GLY A 297 23.12 -16.87 12.67
C GLY A 297 22.04 -16.57 13.72
N SER A 298 21.32 -15.44 13.59
CA SER A 298 20.21 -15.04 14.47
C SER A 298 18.86 -14.97 13.73
N GLU A 299 18.73 -15.66 12.59
CA GLU A 299 17.54 -15.65 11.74
C GLU A 299 16.29 -16.22 12.41
N GLY A 300 16.48 -17.13 13.37
CA GLY A 300 15.38 -17.89 13.96
C GLY A 300 14.67 -18.78 12.94
N ARG A 301 13.35 -18.92 13.05
CA ARG A 301 12.52 -19.74 12.14
C ARG A 301 11.81 -18.93 11.06
N GLU A 302 11.77 -17.62 11.22
CA GLU A 302 10.94 -16.71 10.42
C GLU A 302 11.69 -16.11 9.23
N TYR A 303 13.01 -15.94 9.35
CA TYR A 303 13.84 -15.35 8.32
C TYR A 303 14.60 -16.44 7.57
N TRP A 304 14.53 -16.41 6.25
CA TRP A 304 15.30 -17.30 5.38
C TRP A 304 16.52 -16.55 4.83
N ARG A 305 17.68 -17.23 4.81
CA ARG A 305 18.91 -16.74 4.19
C ARG A 305 19.52 -17.82 3.30
N GLY A 306 19.75 -17.46 2.05
CA GLY A 306 20.38 -18.31 1.05
C GLY A 306 21.91 -18.35 1.17
N ARG A 307 22.54 -19.22 0.37
CA ARG A 307 24.00 -19.36 0.29
C ARG A 307 24.65 -18.17 -0.42
N ASP A 308 23.89 -17.50 -1.29
CA ASP A 308 24.25 -16.23 -1.92
C ASP A 308 24.21 -15.02 -0.96
N GLY A 309 23.85 -15.23 0.31
CA GLY A 309 23.76 -14.20 1.36
C GLY A 309 22.46 -13.39 1.32
N LYS A 310 21.66 -13.52 0.26
CA LYS A 310 20.35 -12.88 0.15
C LYS A 310 19.38 -13.53 1.14
N GLY A 311 18.41 -12.77 1.60
CA GLY A 311 17.39 -13.29 2.50
C GLY A 311 16.14 -12.45 2.50
N GLY A 312 15.19 -12.89 3.34
CA GLY A 312 13.94 -12.21 3.60
C GLY A 312 13.08 -13.00 4.58
N TYR A 313 12.03 -12.37 5.10
CA TYR A 313 11.05 -13.08 5.91
C TYR A 313 10.26 -14.09 5.07
N ARG A 314 9.98 -15.26 5.63
CA ARG A 314 9.16 -16.28 4.99
C ARG A 314 7.69 -15.86 4.98
N ILE A 315 6.99 -16.21 3.91
CA ILE A 315 5.58 -15.88 3.71
C ILE A 315 4.70 -16.49 4.80
N ASP A 316 4.96 -17.72 5.25
CA ASP A 316 4.21 -18.34 6.35
C ASP A 316 4.41 -17.62 7.69
N ALA A 317 5.62 -17.15 7.99
CA ALA A 317 5.88 -16.35 9.17
C ALA A 317 5.10 -15.02 9.16
N VAL A 318 5.13 -14.31 8.02
CA VAL A 318 4.38 -13.05 7.87
C VAL A 318 2.87 -13.28 7.91
N PHE A 319 2.39 -14.37 7.28
CA PHE A 319 0.97 -14.75 7.30
C PHE A 319 0.51 -15.09 8.73
N ARG A 320 1.23 -15.94 9.48
CA ARG A 320 0.98 -16.20 10.91
C ARG A 320 0.85 -14.91 11.70
N ARG A 321 1.85 -14.04 11.58
CA ARG A 321 1.89 -12.77 12.31
C ARG A 321 0.70 -11.87 11.97
N TYR A 322 0.28 -11.85 10.71
CA TYR A 322 -0.90 -11.10 10.28
C TYR A 322 -2.18 -11.65 10.92
N LEU A 323 -2.36 -12.98 10.96
CA LEU A 323 -3.50 -13.60 11.66
C LEU A 323 -3.47 -13.31 13.17
N ASP A 324 -2.30 -13.39 13.80
CA ASP A 324 -2.15 -13.12 15.24
C ASP A 324 -2.57 -11.70 15.61
N ILE A 325 -2.23 -10.71 14.76
CA ILE A 325 -2.70 -9.32 14.90
C ILE A 325 -4.22 -9.24 14.81
N ILE A 326 -4.84 -9.97 13.86
CA ILE A 326 -6.29 -10.01 13.71
C ILE A 326 -6.94 -10.61 14.95
N TYR A 327 -6.49 -11.77 15.45
CA TYR A 327 -7.02 -12.35 16.68
C TYR A 327 -6.87 -11.40 17.86
N LYS A 328 -5.65 -10.92 18.10
CA LYS A 328 -5.32 -10.14 19.29
C LYS A 328 -6.05 -8.81 19.35
N TYR A 329 -6.02 -8.04 18.26
CA TYR A 329 -6.48 -6.65 18.28
C TYR A 329 -7.87 -6.48 17.68
N VAL A 330 -8.18 -7.17 16.58
CA VAL A 330 -9.44 -6.95 15.85
C VAL A 330 -10.58 -7.80 16.40
N LEU A 331 -10.28 -9.05 16.78
CA LEU A 331 -11.26 -9.98 17.35
C LEU A 331 -11.24 -9.97 18.89
N GLU A 332 -10.18 -9.44 19.52
CA GLU A 332 -9.94 -9.51 20.97
C GLU A 332 -10.03 -10.96 21.50
N GLN A 333 -9.50 -11.92 20.72
CA GLN A 333 -9.50 -13.37 20.99
C GLN A 333 -8.08 -13.90 21.21
N PRO A 334 -7.93 -15.01 21.97
CA PRO A 334 -6.62 -15.66 22.11
C PRO A 334 -6.14 -16.16 20.75
N VAL A 335 -4.83 -16.00 20.52
CA VAL A 335 -4.16 -16.54 19.33
C VAL A 335 -4.18 -18.08 19.42
N PRO A 336 -4.60 -18.79 18.35
CA PRO A 336 -4.53 -20.26 18.32
C PRO A 336 -3.11 -20.78 18.50
N GLU A 337 -2.96 -21.87 19.25
CA GLU A 337 -1.68 -22.56 19.38
C GLU A 337 -1.31 -23.25 18.06
N ARG A 338 -0.08 -23.05 17.58
CA ARG A 338 0.42 -23.64 16.32
C ARG A 338 1.77 -24.29 16.57
N LYS A 339 2.08 -25.36 15.82
CA LYS A 339 3.43 -25.96 15.82
C LYS A 339 4.48 -24.90 15.40
N PRO A 340 5.73 -24.98 15.88
CA PRO A 340 6.81 -24.14 15.37
C PRO A 340 6.92 -24.21 13.83
N LEU A 341 7.29 -23.09 13.19
CA LEU A 341 7.57 -23.07 11.76
C LEU A 341 8.68 -24.08 11.43
N TYR A 342 8.44 -24.93 10.43
CA TYR A 342 9.38 -25.99 10.04
C TYR A 342 10.76 -25.43 9.68
N LEU A 343 11.81 -26.09 10.17
CA LEU A 343 13.19 -25.96 9.70
C LEU A 343 13.72 -27.32 9.23
N PRO A 344 14.59 -27.36 8.20
CA PRO A 344 15.26 -28.59 7.81
C PRO A 344 16.11 -29.24 8.91
N SER A 345 16.55 -28.46 9.90
CA SER A 345 17.30 -28.94 11.07
C SER A 345 16.42 -29.55 12.17
N ASP A 346 15.08 -29.51 12.02
CA ASP A 346 14.17 -30.13 12.96
C ASP A 346 14.30 -31.66 12.91
N PRO A 347 14.09 -32.37 14.04
CA PRO A 347 14.06 -33.83 14.05
C PRO A 347 13.00 -34.35 13.07
N GLU A 348 13.30 -35.45 12.36
CA GLU A 348 12.30 -36.12 11.53
C GLU A 348 11.16 -36.64 12.42
N GLU A 349 10.04 -35.92 12.44
CA GLU A 349 8.79 -36.45 12.99
C GLU A 349 8.32 -37.60 12.08
N PRO A 350 7.94 -38.76 12.63
CA PRO A 350 7.34 -39.82 11.83
C PRO A 350 6.11 -39.26 11.12
N GLU A 351 6.00 -39.50 9.82
CA GLU A 351 4.87 -39.04 9.02
C GLU A 351 3.57 -39.54 9.66
N GLN A 352 2.84 -38.63 10.31
CA GLN A 352 1.48 -38.90 10.72
C GLN A 352 0.65 -38.95 9.44
N PHE A 353 0.20 -40.15 9.06
CA PHE A 353 -0.89 -40.32 8.11
C PHE A 353 -2.09 -39.54 8.63
N ILE A 354 -2.31 -38.34 8.11
CA ILE A 354 -3.56 -37.62 8.29
C ILE A 354 -4.51 -38.25 7.28
N GLU A 355 -5.48 -39.04 7.75
CA GLU A 355 -6.59 -39.43 6.89
C GLU A 355 -7.27 -38.16 6.37
N PRO A 356 -7.53 -38.04 5.05
CA PRO A 356 -8.21 -36.88 4.52
C PRO A 356 -9.54 -36.73 5.27
N THR A 357 -9.76 -35.54 5.80
CA THR A 357 -11.02 -35.27 6.51
C THR A 357 -12.17 -35.38 5.51
N ALA A 358 -13.37 -35.76 5.97
CA ALA A 358 -14.54 -35.94 5.10
C ALA A 358 -14.87 -34.69 4.25
N GLU A 359 -14.39 -33.50 4.65
CA GLU A 359 -14.50 -32.25 3.89
C GLU A 359 -13.53 -32.16 2.70
N GLU A 360 -12.33 -32.75 2.78
CA GLU A 360 -11.35 -32.79 1.68
C GLU A 360 -11.78 -33.77 0.57
N ALA A 361 -12.53 -34.84 0.93
CA ALA A 361 -13.06 -35.80 -0.03
C ALA A 361 -14.29 -35.31 -0.82
N GLU A 362 -15.00 -34.27 -0.34
CA GLU A 362 -16.18 -33.72 -1.02
C GLU A 362 -15.87 -32.66 -2.10
N GLU A 363 -14.64 -32.12 -2.17
CA GLU A 363 -14.27 -31.07 -3.12
C GLU A 363 -13.92 -31.57 -4.55
N GLU A 364 -13.77 -32.89 -4.77
CA GLU A 364 -13.52 -33.48 -6.11
C GLU A 364 -14.80 -33.81 -6.93
N GLY A 365 -15.97 -33.35 -6.49
CA GLY A 365 -17.23 -33.52 -7.24
C GLY A 365 -17.51 -32.42 -8.27
N PRO A 366 -18.29 -32.68 -9.35
CA PRO A 366 -18.67 -31.65 -10.32
C PRO A 366 -19.44 -30.50 -9.62
N PRO A 367 -19.27 -29.24 -10.08
CA PRO A 367 -19.75 -28.07 -9.36
C PRO A 367 -21.26 -28.13 -9.13
N LYS A 368 -21.69 -28.28 -7.87
CA LYS A 368 -23.11 -28.28 -7.49
C LYS A 368 -23.71 -26.90 -7.78
N LYS A 369 -24.94 -26.90 -8.35
CA LYS A 369 -25.70 -25.70 -8.72
C LYS A 369 -25.74 -24.69 -7.57
N LYS A 370 -25.48 -23.41 -7.89
CA LYS A 370 -25.53 -22.24 -6.99
C LYS A 370 -26.81 -22.26 -6.13
N GLN A 371 -26.70 -22.71 -4.89
CA GLN A 371 -27.71 -22.43 -3.88
C GLN A 371 -27.68 -20.94 -3.56
N LYS A 372 -28.87 -20.35 -3.50
CA LYS A 372 -29.08 -18.95 -3.14
C LYS A 372 -28.74 -18.80 -1.65
N ARG A 373 -27.50 -18.40 -1.36
CA ARG A 373 -26.95 -18.28 -0.01
C ARG A 373 -27.48 -17.03 0.69
N ASP A 374 -27.72 -17.18 1.98
CA ASP A 374 -28.09 -16.10 2.89
C ASP A 374 -27.05 -14.98 2.88
N LYS A 375 -27.51 -13.73 2.94
CA LYS A 375 -26.64 -12.56 3.06
C LYS A 375 -26.01 -12.56 4.45
N THR A 376 -24.85 -13.18 4.62
CA THR A 376 -24.00 -12.95 5.80
C THR A 376 -23.73 -11.45 5.90
N LYS A 377 -24.02 -10.86 7.08
CA LYS A 377 -23.73 -9.45 7.36
C LYS A 377 -22.24 -9.21 7.07
N ARG A 378 -21.93 -8.14 6.32
CA ARG A 378 -20.54 -7.74 6.08
C ARG A 378 -19.83 -7.59 7.44
N PRO A 379 -18.56 -7.99 7.55
CA PRO A 379 -17.81 -7.82 8.79
C PRO A 379 -17.81 -6.35 9.18
N LEU A 380 -17.90 -6.08 10.48
CA LEU A 380 -17.85 -4.71 10.98
C LEU A 380 -16.46 -4.08 10.82
N SER A 381 -15.37 -4.86 10.81
CA SER A 381 -14.01 -4.32 10.75
C SER A 381 -13.43 -4.22 9.33
N PRO A 382 -12.88 -3.05 8.92
CA PRO A 382 -12.13 -2.93 7.66
C PRO A 382 -10.99 -3.93 7.55
N SER A 383 -10.29 -4.22 8.65
CA SER A 383 -9.18 -5.18 8.67
C SER A 383 -9.60 -6.59 8.27
N LEU A 384 -10.82 -7.03 8.62
CA LEU A 384 -11.35 -8.33 8.18
C LEU A 384 -11.76 -8.33 6.71
N GLY A 385 -12.26 -7.18 6.22
CA GLY A 385 -12.76 -7.00 4.85
C GLY A 385 -11.69 -7.21 3.77
N VAL A 386 -10.43 -6.88 4.09
CA VAL A 386 -9.35 -6.80 3.10
C VAL A 386 -8.30 -7.89 3.22
N MET A 387 -8.38 -8.75 4.27
CA MET A 387 -7.41 -9.83 4.54
C MET A 387 -7.11 -10.68 3.31
N GLN A 388 -8.16 -11.16 2.62
CA GLN A 388 -8.00 -11.99 1.43
C GLN A 388 -7.15 -11.28 0.37
N GLY A 389 -7.39 -9.99 0.14
CA GLY A 389 -6.65 -9.20 -0.84
C GLY A 389 -5.19 -8.99 -0.45
N HIS A 390 -4.90 -8.80 0.83
CA HIS A 390 -3.53 -8.75 1.34
C HIS A 390 -2.79 -10.05 1.14
N LEU A 391 -3.42 -11.17 1.50
CA LEU A 391 -2.81 -12.48 1.38
C LEU A 391 -2.57 -12.85 -0.10
N PHE A 392 -3.44 -12.49 -1.03
CA PHE A 392 -3.15 -12.69 -2.45
C PHE A 392 -1.93 -11.90 -2.93
N GLN A 393 -1.68 -10.73 -2.36
CA GLN A 393 -0.51 -9.94 -2.69
C GLN A 393 0.77 -10.53 -2.07
N LEU A 394 0.71 -10.92 -0.79
CA LEU A 394 1.82 -11.53 -0.05
C LEU A 394 2.22 -12.89 -0.64
N LEU A 395 1.24 -13.75 -0.93
CA LEU A 395 1.44 -15.11 -1.47
C LEU A 395 1.64 -15.11 -3.00
N ARG A 396 1.69 -13.95 -3.64
CA ARG A 396 1.83 -13.84 -5.10
C ARG A 396 2.95 -14.71 -5.69
N PRO A 397 4.15 -14.83 -5.09
CA PRO A 397 5.23 -15.65 -5.65
C PRO A 397 4.90 -17.15 -5.72
N MET A 398 3.95 -17.63 -4.90
CA MET A 398 3.68 -19.06 -4.75
C MET A 398 2.33 -19.52 -5.30
N VAL A 399 1.30 -18.67 -5.34
CA VAL A 399 -0.07 -19.06 -5.75
C VAL A 399 -0.20 -19.50 -7.21
N ALA A 400 0.79 -19.21 -8.05
CA ALA A 400 0.83 -19.73 -9.42
C ALA A 400 1.28 -21.21 -9.49
N LYS A 401 2.05 -21.67 -8.49
CA LYS A 401 2.59 -23.03 -8.39
C LYS A 401 1.76 -23.92 -7.45
N HIS A 402 1.28 -23.35 -6.35
CA HIS A 402 0.49 -24.04 -5.33
C HIS A 402 -0.98 -23.64 -5.47
N THR A 403 -1.69 -24.33 -6.37
CA THR A 403 -3.08 -24.01 -6.72
C THR A 403 -4.06 -24.34 -5.60
N ASP A 404 -3.75 -25.32 -4.76
CA ASP A 404 -4.48 -25.66 -3.54
C ASP A 404 -4.52 -24.48 -2.56
N VAL A 405 -3.37 -23.85 -2.28
CA VAL A 405 -3.27 -22.64 -1.45
C VAL A 405 -4.08 -21.50 -2.05
N ARG A 406 -3.94 -21.27 -3.37
CA ARG A 406 -4.69 -20.24 -4.10
C ARG A 406 -6.20 -20.45 -3.97
N ASP A 407 -6.65 -21.68 -4.15
CA ASP A 407 -8.06 -22.02 -4.19
C ASP A 407 -8.70 -21.96 -2.80
N ALA A 408 -7.99 -22.41 -1.75
CA ALA A 408 -8.40 -22.23 -0.36
C ALA A 408 -8.51 -20.75 0.03
N LEU A 409 -7.50 -19.93 -0.35
CA LEU A 409 -7.54 -18.49 -0.10
C LEU A 409 -8.68 -17.81 -0.87
N ALA A 410 -8.96 -18.22 -2.12
CA ALA A 410 -10.06 -17.70 -2.92
C ALA A 410 -11.44 -18.00 -2.32
N ARG A 411 -11.59 -19.15 -1.65
CA ARG A 411 -12.82 -19.55 -0.97
C ARG A 411 -13.01 -18.85 0.39
N SER A 412 -11.92 -18.46 1.05
CA SER A 412 -11.93 -17.76 2.34
C SER A 412 -12.74 -16.47 2.28
N ARG A 413 -13.59 -16.23 3.28
CA ARG A 413 -14.45 -15.03 3.35
C ARG A 413 -13.98 -14.08 4.45
N PRO A 414 -14.24 -12.77 4.32
CA PRO A 414 -13.95 -11.82 5.37
C PRO A 414 -14.50 -12.26 6.73
N GLY A 415 -13.62 -12.38 7.74
CA GLY A 415 -13.96 -12.83 9.09
C GLY A 415 -14.05 -14.36 9.29
N ASP A 416 -13.93 -15.17 8.24
CA ASP A 416 -13.88 -16.63 8.34
C ASP A 416 -12.46 -17.09 8.71
N MET A 417 -12.12 -16.95 9.99
CA MET A 417 -10.77 -17.22 10.47
C MET A 417 -10.37 -18.69 10.32
N ALA A 418 -11.31 -19.63 10.42
CA ALA A 418 -11.03 -21.04 10.21
C ALA A 418 -10.55 -21.31 8.77
N ALA A 419 -11.18 -20.68 7.77
CA ALA A 419 -10.73 -20.77 6.38
C ALA A 419 -9.34 -20.17 6.17
N PHE A 420 -9.02 -19.05 6.84
CA PHE A 420 -7.68 -18.45 6.77
C PHE A 420 -6.60 -19.29 7.46
N GLU A 421 -6.89 -19.93 8.60
CA GLU A 421 -5.98 -20.89 9.25
C GLU A 421 -5.73 -22.11 8.35
N HIS A 422 -6.77 -22.61 7.68
CA HIS A 422 -6.61 -23.70 6.72
C HIS A 422 -5.69 -23.29 5.57
N ALA A 423 -5.89 -22.11 4.98
CA ALA A 423 -5.00 -21.58 3.94
C ALA A 423 -3.56 -21.40 4.43
N LEU A 424 -3.37 -20.98 5.68
CA LEU A 424 -2.05 -20.93 6.32
C LEU A 424 -1.42 -22.32 6.47
N ALA A 425 -2.18 -23.33 6.90
CA ALA A 425 -1.67 -24.70 7.03
C ALA A 425 -1.22 -25.29 5.69
N LEU A 426 -1.97 -25.04 4.60
CA LEU A 426 -1.54 -25.40 3.24
C LEU A 426 -0.27 -24.65 2.82
N THR A 427 -0.18 -23.35 3.16
CA THR A 427 1.01 -22.53 2.90
C THR A 427 2.24 -23.10 3.60
N GLU A 428 2.13 -23.45 4.88
CA GLU A 428 3.23 -24.04 5.66
C GLU A 428 3.67 -25.41 5.13
N ARG A 429 2.71 -26.23 4.69
CA ARG A 429 3.00 -27.53 4.06
C ARG A 429 3.80 -27.35 2.77
N ALA A 430 3.35 -26.47 1.89
CA ALA A 430 4.06 -26.14 0.67
C ALA A 430 5.48 -25.64 0.99
N ILE A 431 5.62 -24.69 1.91
CA ILE A 431 6.92 -24.11 2.27
C ILE A 431 7.86 -25.16 2.88
N LYS A 432 7.34 -26.10 3.68
CA LYS A 432 8.12 -27.25 4.17
C LYS A 432 8.70 -28.07 3.02
N GLU A 433 7.91 -28.37 1.99
CA GLU A 433 8.38 -29.09 0.79
C GLU A 433 9.42 -28.27 0.02
N GLY A 434 9.18 -26.96 -0.17
CA GLY A 434 10.12 -26.06 -0.83
C GLY A 434 11.47 -25.95 -0.11
N LEU A 435 11.46 -25.88 1.22
CA LEU A 435 12.69 -25.88 2.03
C LEU A 435 13.45 -27.20 1.93
N LYS A 436 12.75 -28.34 1.91
CA LYS A 436 13.38 -29.66 1.67
C LYS A 436 14.00 -29.76 0.28
N GLU A 437 13.32 -29.25 -0.74
CA GLU A 437 13.85 -29.21 -2.11
C GLU A 437 15.09 -28.31 -2.20
N TYR A 438 15.06 -27.15 -1.54
CA TYR A 438 16.20 -26.23 -1.49
C TYR A 438 17.46 -26.86 -0.89
N GLU A 439 17.35 -27.64 0.18
CA GLU A 439 18.50 -28.34 0.77
C GLU A 439 19.15 -29.32 -0.21
N GLN A 440 18.34 -29.95 -1.07
CA GLN A 440 18.81 -30.91 -2.08
C GLN A 440 19.34 -30.23 -3.34
N PHE A 441 18.69 -29.15 -3.79
CA PHE A 441 18.90 -28.50 -5.08
C PHE A 441 18.87 -26.95 -4.98
N PRO A 442 19.80 -26.33 -4.22
CA PRO A 442 19.82 -24.89 -3.99
C PRO A 442 19.95 -24.08 -5.29
N GLU A 443 20.64 -24.62 -6.30
CA GLU A 443 20.85 -24.01 -7.61
C GLU A 443 19.56 -23.80 -8.42
N ARG A 444 18.45 -24.45 -8.05
CA ARG A 444 17.13 -24.21 -8.66
C ARG A 444 16.49 -22.90 -8.18
N PHE A 445 16.97 -22.36 -7.07
CA PHE A 445 16.36 -21.21 -6.40
C PHE A 445 17.28 -20.00 -6.34
N GLU A 446 18.59 -20.22 -6.36
CA GLU A 446 19.60 -19.17 -6.34
C GLU A 446 20.17 -18.96 -7.75
N THR A 447 19.98 -17.75 -8.27
CA THR A 447 20.49 -17.35 -9.58
C THR A 447 21.83 -16.64 -9.40
N SER A 448 22.85 -17.06 -10.16
CA SER A 448 24.12 -16.33 -10.24
C SER A 448 23.91 -14.91 -10.78
N PRO A 449 24.64 -13.90 -10.26
CA PRO A 449 24.58 -12.55 -10.80
C PRO A 449 24.93 -12.55 -12.29
N ASN A 450 24.03 -12.01 -13.13
CA ASN A 450 24.29 -11.80 -14.55
C ASN A 450 24.28 -10.30 -14.86
N GLN A 451 25.46 -9.75 -15.14
CA GLN A 451 25.67 -8.32 -15.40
C GLN A 451 25.16 -7.86 -16.78
N GLU A 452 24.74 -8.79 -17.65
CA GLU A 452 24.16 -8.46 -18.96
C GLU A 452 22.65 -8.17 -18.89
N LEU A 453 21.99 -8.47 -17.77
CA LEU A 453 20.57 -8.18 -17.60
C LEU A 453 20.35 -6.69 -17.42
N THR A 454 19.29 -6.17 -18.04
CA THR A 454 18.86 -4.77 -17.91
C THR A 454 17.37 -4.70 -17.56
N GLY A 455 16.90 -3.50 -17.17
CA GLY A 455 15.48 -3.23 -16.95
C GLY A 455 14.84 -4.13 -15.90
N SER A 456 13.63 -4.63 -16.16
CA SER A 456 12.91 -5.44 -15.16
C SER A 456 13.59 -6.78 -14.89
N LYS A 457 14.33 -7.34 -15.85
CA LYS A 457 15.06 -8.60 -15.67
C LYS A 457 16.21 -8.45 -14.68
N ALA A 458 16.95 -7.34 -14.74
CA ALA A 458 17.99 -7.02 -13.77
C ALA A 458 17.41 -6.89 -12.36
N THR A 459 16.31 -6.13 -12.22
CA THR A 459 15.61 -5.98 -10.94
C THR A 459 15.08 -7.33 -10.43
N ILE A 460 14.55 -8.20 -11.29
CA ILE A 460 14.12 -9.54 -10.87
C ILE A 460 15.31 -10.38 -10.37
N ALA A 461 16.47 -10.31 -11.02
CA ALA A 461 17.66 -11.04 -10.59
C ALA A 461 18.21 -10.52 -9.24
N GLU A 462 18.15 -9.22 -9.01
CA GLU A 462 18.61 -8.59 -7.77
C GLU A 462 17.69 -8.92 -6.57
N TYR A 463 16.40 -8.67 -6.72
CA TYR A 463 15.39 -8.79 -5.66
C TYR A 463 14.74 -10.17 -5.58
N GLY A 464 14.91 -11.00 -6.59
CA GLY A 464 14.33 -12.34 -6.63
C GLY A 464 14.75 -13.15 -5.42
N ARG A 465 13.77 -13.84 -4.85
CA ARG A 465 13.97 -14.79 -3.75
C ARG A 465 13.24 -16.09 -4.11
N PRO A 466 13.54 -17.20 -3.42
CA PRO A 466 12.69 -18.38 -3.53
C PRO A 466 11.23 -18.03 -3.20
N TRP A 467 10.30 -18.75 -3.82
CA TRP A 467 8.87 -18.39 -3.82
C TRP A 467 8.22 -18.39 -2.43
N TRP A 468 8.85 -19.00 -1.41
CA TRP A 468 8.39 -19.00 -0.01
C TRP A 468 8.82 -17.78 0.79
N VAL A 469 9.60 -16.88 0.19
CA VAL A 469 10.13 -15.66 0.83
C VAL A 469 9.38 -14.45 0.28
N CYS A 470 9.04 -13.52 1.17
CA CYS A 470 8.48 -12.22 0.80
C CYS A 470 9.44 -11.51 -0.16
N GLN A 471 8.90 -10.99 -1.25
CA GLN A 471 9.69 -10.35 -2.30
C GLN A 471 8.82 -9.38 -3.10
N PRO A 472 9.41 -8.30 -3.64
CA PRO A 472 8.67 -7.29 -4.37
C PRO A 472 8.09 -7.84 -5.67
N HIS A 473 6.91 -7.36 -6.06
CA HIS A 473 6.39 -7.61 -7.39
C HIS A 473 7.00 -6.62 -8.40
N ILE A 474 7.87 -7.13 -9.27
CA ILE A 474 8.47 -6.37 -10.36
C ILE A 474 7.57 -6.46 -11.60
N ARG A 475 7.20 -5.30 -12.16
CA ARG A 475 6.47 -5.22 -13.43
C ARG A 475 7.45 -4.94 -14.57
N PRO A 476 7.18 -5.41 -15.79
CA PRO A 476 7.92 -4.99 -16.97
C PRO A 476 7.85 -3.46 -17.14
N LEU A 477 8.93 -2.88 -17.68
CA LEU A 477 8.92 -1.50 -18.15
C LEU A 477 7.90 -1.31 -19.28
N PRO A 478 7.43 -0.08 -19.55
CA PRO A 478 6.47 0.16 -20.63
C PRO A 478 6.95 -0.34 -22.00
N GLU A 479 8.24 -0.18 -22.29
CA GLU A 479 8.89 -0.68 -23.52
C GLU A 479 8.86 -2.22 -23.56
N GLU A 480 9.28 -2.89 -22.49
CA GLU A 480 9.21 -4.34 -22.36
C GLU A 480 7.77 -4.87 -22.39
N ALA A 481 6.80 -4.09 -21.89
CA ALA A 481 5.38 -4.44 -21.93
C ALA A 481 4.81 -4.34 -23.35
N LEU A 482 5.27 -3.39 -24.16
CA LEU A 482 4.94 -3.30 -25.59
C LEU A 482 5.51 -4.51 -26.34
N GLU A 483 6.79 -4.83 -26.12
CA GLU A 483 7.47 -5.97 -26.75
C GLU A 483 6.79 -7.30 -26.45
N ASN A 484 6.37 -7.51 -25.20
CA ASN A 484 5.69 -8.73 -24.78
C ASN A 484 4.17 -8.72 -25.07
N GLY A 485 3.65 -7.68 -25.76
CA GLY A 485 2.24 -7.54 -26.13
C GLY A 485 1.27 -7.27 -24.97
N ALA A 486 1.79 -7.03 -23.75
CA ALA A 486 1.00 -6.64 -22.59
C ALA A 486 0.50 -5.19 -22.68
N LEU A 487 1.14 -4.36 -23.49
CA LEU A 487 0.71 -3.01 -23.85
C LEU A 487 0.51 -2.92 -25.37
N THR A 488 -0.52 -2.19 -25.79
CA THR A 488 -0.78 -1.90 -27.21
C THR A 488 -0.69 -0.40 -27.45
N GLU A 489 -0.04 0.00 -28.56
CA GLU A 489 0.02 1.42 -28.94
C GLU A 489 -1.39 1.98 -29.11
N LYS A 490 -1.68 3.09 -28.43
CA LYS A 490 -2.91 3.84 -28.66
C LYS A 490 -2.84 4.52 -30.02
N GLY A 491 -3.40 3.88 -31.06
CA GLY A 491 -3.74 4.58 -32.29
C GLY A 491 -3.34 3.95 -33.62
N LYS A 492 -3.46 2.63 -33.80
CA LYS A 492 -3.79 2.05 -35.12
C LYS A 492 -4.80 0.93 -34.91
N LYS A 493 -6.09 1.22 -35.10
CA LYS A 493 -7.06 0.16 -35.37
C LYS A 493 -6.59 -0.56 -36.64
N PRO A 494 -6.35 -1.88 -36.64
CA PRO A 494 -6.19 -2.61 -37.88
C PRO A 494 -7.53 -2.52 -38.60
N ASN A 495 -7.53 -1.90 -39.78
CA ASN A 495 -8.71 -1.81 -40.62
C ASN A 495 -8.93 -3.19 -41.27
N THR A 496 -9.48 -4.15 -40.53
CA THR A 496 -9.94 -5.42 -41.11
C THR A 496 -11.25 -5.18 -41.84
N LYS A 497 -11.18 -4.58 -43.03
CA LYS A 497 -12.14 -4.88 -44.09
C LYS A 497 -11.52 -5.98 -44.94
N GLN A 498 -12.07 -7.17 -44.79
CA GLN A 498 -11.94 -8.24 -45.76
C GLN A 498 -12.43 -7.70 -47.11
N ASP A 499 -11.54 -7.60 -48.09
CA ASP A 499 -11.94 -7.65 -49.49
C ASP A 499 -11.45 -8.98 -50.06
N LYS A 500 -12.43 -9.77 -50.49
CA LYS A 500 -12.22 -11.02 -51.22
C LYS A 500 -12.06 -10.67 -52.68
N THR A 501 -10.89 -10.93 -53.25
CA THR A 501 -10.78 -11.35 -54.66
C THR A 501 -9.50 -12.15 -54.88
N LYS A 502 -9.69 -13.34 -55.45
CA LYS A 502 -8.66 -14.27 -55.93
C LYS A 502 -8.01 -13.70 -57.20
N SER A 503 -6.70 -13.95 -57.40
CA SER A 503 -6.17 -14.77 -58.51
C SER A 503 -4.63 -14.66 -58.65
N GLU A 504 -3.98 -15.83 -58.58
CA GLU A 504 -2.85 -16.30 -59.40
C GLU A 504 -1.45 -15.65 -59.33
N VAL A 505 -0.46 -16.54 -59.56
CA VAL A 505 1.02 -16.52 -59.38
C VAL A 505 1.67 -16.54 -60.80
N PRO A 506 2.99 -16.33 -61.11
CA PRO A 506 4.23 -16.11 -60.32
C PRO A 506 5.22 -15.00 -60.79
N ALA A 507 6.26 -14.79 -59.96
CA ALA A 507 7.69 -14.49 -60.23
C ALA A 507 8.12 -13.25 -61.06
N ASP A 508 9.01 -12.40 -60.51
CA ASP A 508 10.43 -12.39 -60.90
C ASP A 508 11.34 -11.50 -60.02
N LYS A 509 12.64 -11.70 -60.21
CA LYS A 509 13.85 -11.30 -59.46
C LYS A 509 14.25 -9.81 -59.47
N ALA A 510 15.06 -9.48 -58.45
CA ALA A 510 16.24 -8.59 -58.41
C ALA A 510 16.10 -7.10 -58.82
N ASP A 511 16.40 -6.19 -57.89
CA ASP A 511 17.67 -5.44 -57.92
C ASP A 511 17.86 -4.52 -56.69
N THR A 512 19.12 -4.36 -56.30
CA THR A 512 19.66 -3.32 -55.39
C THR A 512 20.67 -2.51 -56.22
N PRO A 513 21.28 -1.39 -55.75
CA PRO A 513 20.96 -0.49 -54.65
C PRO A 513 21.03 0.99 -55.06
N ALA A 514 20.61 1.92 -54.20
CA ALA A 514 21.13 3.29 -54.23
C ALA A 514 21.19 3.89 -52.82
N ALA A 515 22.41 4.24 -52.43
CA ALA A 515 22.77 4.89 -51.19
C ALA A 515 22.36 6.37 -51.19
N VAL A 516 21.92 6.88 -50.04
CA VAL A 516 22.08 8.29 -49.68
C VAL A 516 22.44 8.38 -48.21
N ALA A 517 23.64 8.93 -47.97
CA ALA A 517 24.17 9.26 -46.67
C ALA A 517 23.39 10.43 -46.03
N SER A 518 23.17 10.38 -44.72
CA SER A 518 22.98 11.60 -43.93
C SER A 518 23.60 11.41 -42.54
N ALA A 519 24.24 12.49 -42.11
CA ALA A 519 25.30 12.55 -41.12
C ALA A 519 24.81 12.32 -39.68
N SER A 520 25.64 11.62 -38.91
CA SER A 520 25.55 11.49 -37.46
C SER A 520 26.19 12.69 -36.77
N GLU A 521 25.40 13.48 -36.04
CA GLU A 521 25.89 14.33 -34.95
C GLU A 521 25.43 13.73 -33.62
N THR A 522 26.39 13.23 -32.85
CA THR A 522 26.25 12.79 -31.46
C THR A 522 26.39 13.99 -30.52
N PRO A 523 25.55 14.13 -29.48
CA PRO A 523 25.96 14.74 -28.24
C PRO A 523 26.40 13.66 -27.25
N SER A 524 27.58 13.91 -26.69
CA SER A 524 28.29 13.11 -25.69
C SER A 524 27.63 13.13 -24.31
N ASN A 525 27.63 11.94 -23.69
CA ASN A 525 27.76 11.64 -22.26
C ASN A 525 27.18 12.63 -21.21
N THR A 526 26.13 12.17 -20.54
CA THR A 526 25.91 12.45 -19.11
C THR A 526 25.90 11.13 -18.34
N ALA A 527 26.34 11.21 -17.09
CA ALA A 527 26.75 10.13 -16.21
C ALA A 527 25.85 8.88 -16.19
N THR A 528 26.49 7.72 -16.28
CA THR A 528 25.93 6.41 -15.93
C THR A 528 25.38 6.44 -14.51
N THR A 529 24.05 6.50 -14.42
CA THR A 529 23.31 6.12 -13.22
C THR A 529 23.32 4.59 -13.14
N PRO A 530 23.53 3.97 -11.96
CA PRO A 530 23.32 2.54 -11.79
C PRO A 530 21.86 2.20 -12.11
N ASP A 531 21.64 1.04 -12.72
CA ASP A 531 20.37 0.60 -13.32
C ASP A 531 19.12 1.04 -12.54
N ALA A 532 18.22 1.71 -13.27
CA ALA A 532 17.01 2.28 -12.71
C ALA A 532 16.03 1.17 -12.27
N LEU A 533 15.97 0.92 -10.96
CA LEU A 533 15.10 -0.08 -10.35
C LEU A 533 13.64 0.11 -10.77
N VAL A 534 12.95 -0.97 -11.13
CA VAL A 534 11.56 -0.94 -11.57
C VAL A 534 10.62 -1.44 -10.48
N SER A 535 9.76 -0.59 -9.93
CA SER A 535 8.63 -0.99 -9.07
C SER A 535 7.29 -0.58 -9.66
N GLY A 536 6.25 -1.34 -9.33
CA GLY A 536 4.87 -0.96 -9.60
C GLY A 536 4.38 0.27 -8.85
#